data_AF-A0A395M4N4-F1
#
_entry.id   AF-A0A395M4N4-F1
#
_cell.length_a   1.000
_cell.length_b   1.000
_cell.length_c   1.000
_cell.angle_alpha   90.00
_cell.angle_beta   90.00
_cell.angle_gamma   90.00
#
_symmetry.space_group_name_H-M   'P 1'
#
loop_
_entity.id
_entity.type
_entity.pdbx_description
1 polymer ?
#
loop_
_entity_poly.entity_id
_entity_poly.type
_entity_poly.pdbx_seq_one_letter_code
_entity_poly.pdbx_strand_id
1 'polypeptide(L)'
;MSFFPPEDFSLDPRFIELQEELRSVLFAGLSALSPSASVTPEAETAPTQTLDFSNVSINIPHDRLICYLQNWVTECAPYLDKFDEDKHFQIHVPLMAQKSPALLYAMLAFSSRQMERRGLTQEGCDSLELYQESIRLLSPGLQAKDPNMLVTACILAVFELMSGGSKNWKRHVEGCASLFEFFGVDGFSGGLPQAVFWCYARMELCGAIISDGTETTVLPLSKWAPSPPESLVSSEQIERYVRDMFHERSRRRV
;
A
#
# COMPACT_ATOMS: atom_id res chain seq x y z
N MET A 1 -29.62 20.33 1.61
CA MET A 1 -28.34 19.59 1.63
C MET A 1 -27.39 20.32 0.71
N SER A 2 -26.45 21.07 1.27
CA SER A 2 -25.35 21.68 0.51
C SER A 2 -24.37 20.57 0.15
N PHE A 3 -24.31 20.22 -1.14
CA PHE A 3 -23.19 19.45 -1.67
C PHE A 3 -21.96 20.36 -1.63
N PHE A 4 -21.10 20.18 -0.62
CA PHE A 4 -19.75 20.70 -0.71
C PHE A 4 -19.02 19.87 -1.77
N PRO A 5 -18.35 20.50 -2.75
CA PRO A 5 -17.47 19.75 -3.64
C PRO A 5 -16.40 19.04 -2.79
N PRO A 6 -16.03 17.79 -3.11
CA PRO A 6 -14.99 17.10 -2.36
C PRO A 6 -13.72 17.94 -2.37
N GLU A 7 -13.13 18.17 -1.19
CA GLU A 7 -11.90 18.96 -1.05
C GLU A 7 -10.79 18.36 -1.90
N ASP A 8 -10.22 19.18 -2.78
CA ASP A 8 -9.07 18.82 -3.61
C ASP A 8 -7.79 18.97 -2.80
N PHE A 9 -7.26 17.86 -2.27
CA PHE A 9 -6.04 17.87 -1.47
C PHE A 9 -4.82 18.29 -2.28
N SER A 10 -4.86 18.25 -3.62
CA SER A 10 -3.72 18.67 -4.44
C SER A 10 -3.32 20.14 -4.25
N LEU A 11 -4.20 20.95 -3.63
CA LEU A 11 -3.96 22.34 -3.29
C LEU A 11 -3.72 22.58 -1.80
N ASP A 12 -3.85 21.55 -0.95
CA ASP A 12 -3.65 21.67 0.50
C ASP A 12 -2.15 21.60 0.83
N PRO A 13 -1.55 22.69 1.38
CA PRO A 13 -0.14 22.70 1.77
C PRO A 13 0.23 21.60 2.77
N ARG A 14 -0.67 21.28 3.70
CA ARG A 14 -0.44 20.24 4.71
C ARG A 14 -0.36 18.86 4.06
N PHE A 15 -1.22 18.60 3.08
CA PHE A 15 -1.14 17.36 2.32
C PHE A 15 0.19 17.26 1.58
N ILE A 16 0.60 18.30 0.85
CA ILE A 16 1.87 18.35 0.11
C ILE A 16 3.07 18.09 1.04
N GLU A 17 3.11 18.74 2.22
CA GLU A 17 4.14 18.51 3.23
C GLU A 17 4.20 17.04 3.69
N LEU A 18 3.04 16.42 3.91
CA LEU A 18 2.97 15.00 4.30
C LEU A 18 3.42 14.06 3.17
N GLN A 19 3.22 14.40 1.90
CA GLN A 19 3.76 13.61 0.77
C GLN A 19 5.30 13.65 0.75
N GLU A 20 5.88 14.83 1.01
CA GLU A 20 7.32 14.99 1.14
C GLU A 20 7.86 14.21 2.36
N GLU A 21 7.15 14.25 3.48
CA GLU A 21 7.50 13.49 4.69
C GLU A 21 7.45 11.99 4.45
N LEU A 22 6.36 11.46 3.87
CA LEU A 22 6.22 10.04 3.55
C LEU A 22 7.39 9.57 2.68
N ARG A 23 7.68 10.32 1.62
CA ARG A 23 8.82 10.02 0.75
C ARG A 23 10.12 10.00 1.54
N SER A 24 10.40 11.04 2.33
CA SER A 24 11.61 11.12 3.16
C SER A 24 11.76 9.92 4.09
N VAL A 25 10.68 9.55 4.79
CA VAL A 25 10.64 8.39 5.71
C VAL A 25 10.94 7.09 4.98
N LEU A 26 10.33 6.85 3.82
CA LEU A 26 10.53 5.62 3.04
C LEU A 26 12.01 5.47 2.63
N PHE A 27 12.62 6.51 2.08
CA PHE A 27 14.01 6.45 1.61
C PHE A 27 15.03 6.44 2.75
N ALA A 28 14.76 7.14 3.86
CA ALA A 28 15.58 7.06 5.06
C ALA A 28 15.53 5.66 5.70
N GLY A 29 14.33 5.06 5.78
CA GLY A 29 14.13 3.69 6.24
C GLY A 29 14.90 2.69 5.39
N LEU A 30 14.73 2.75 4.06
CA LEU A 30 15.46 1.89 3.12
C LEU A 30 16.99 2.03 3.23
N SER A 31 17.49 3.24 3.45
CA SER A 31 18.93 3.47 3.65
C SER A 31 19.44 2.81 4.93
N ALA A 32 18.65 2.84 6.01
CA ALA A 32 19.00 2.20 7.28
C ALA A 32 18.90 0.66 7.24
N LEU A 33 18.10 0.13 6.31
CA LEU A 33 17.91 -1.30 6.10
C LEU A 33 19.09 -2.00 5.38
N SER A 34 20.03 -1.24 4.80
CA SER A 34 21.28 -1.71 4.17
C SER A 34 22.19 -2.45 5.19
N PRO A 35 23.06 -3.41 4.79
CA PRO A 35 23.32 -4.68 5.50
C PRO A 35 24.19 -4.63 6.77
N SER A 36 24.23 -3.52 7.50
CA SER A 36 25.05 -3.37 8.70
C SER A 36 24.38 -3.82 10.00
N ALA A 37 23.14 -4.33 10.00
CA ALA A 37 22.47 -4.76 11.23
C ALA A 37 21.62 -6.02 11.05
N SER A 38 22.17 -7.16 11.50
CA SER A 38 21.42 -8.38 11.77
C SER A 38 20.69 -8.23 13.12
N VAL A 39 19.36 -8.25 13.12
CA VAL A 39 18.57 -8.47 14.33
C VAL A 39 17.65 -9.65 14.06
N THR A 40 17.73 -10.65 14.94
CA THR A 40 16.94 -11.88 14.94
C THR A 40 15.52 -11.56 15.43
N PRO A 41 14.43 -11.98 14.75
CA PRO A 41 13.10 -11.85 15.32
C PRO A 41 12.81 -13.05 16.23
N GLU A 42 12.47 -12.79 17.48
CA GLU A 42 11.80 -13.74 18.38
C GLU A 42 10.33 -13.89 17.96
N ALA A 43 9.87 -15.14 17.85
CA ALA A 43 8.48 -15.46 17.55
C ALA A 43 7.66 -15.50 18.84
N GLU A 44 6.82 -14.50 19.06
CA GLU A 44 5.82 -14.53 20.14
C GLU A 44 4.45 -15.02 19.61
N THR A 45 3.92 -16.02 20.31
CA THR A 45 2.59 -16.60 20.13
C THR A 45 1.48 -15.60 20.48
N ALA A 46 0.49 -15.47 19.60
CA ALA A 46 -0.61 -14.49 19.71
C ALA A 46 -1.82 -15.02 20.50
N PRO A 47 -2.36 -14.26 21.47
CA PRO A 47 -3.76 -14.38 21.88
C PRO A 47 -4.67 -13.56 20.96
N THR A 48 -5.96 -13.94 20.89
CA THR A 48 -7.02 -13.19 20.21
C THR A 48 -7.27 -11.87 20.97
N GLN A 49 -6.92 -10.74 20.36
CA GLN A 49 -7.15 -9.41 20.94
C GLN A 49 -8.00 -8.57 19.99
N THR A 50 -8.93 -7.82 20.55
CA THR A 50 -9.81 -6.89 19.81
C THR A 50 -9.03 -5.63 19.42
N LEU A 51 -9.45 -4.94 18.34
CA LEU A 51 -8.90 -3.63 17.96
C LEU A 51 -9.00 -2.66 19.15
N ASP A 52 -7.86 -2.34 19.74
CA ASP A 52 -7.79 -1.43 20.88
C ASP A 52 -7.54 0.01 20.40
N PHE A 53 -8.62 0.78 20.31
CA PHE A 53 -8.56 2.20 19.96
C PHE A 53 -8.18 3.09 21.15
N SER A 54 -7.96 2.55 22.35
CA SER A 54 -7.64 3.41 23.52
C SER A 54 -6.25 4.05 23.45
N ASN A 55 -5.37 3.51 22.59
CA ASN A 55 -4.03 4.06 22.33
C ASN A 55 -3.99 5.02 21.11
N VAL A 56 -5.15 5.33 20.53
CA VAL A 56 -5.25 6.15 19.32
C VAL A 56 -5.25 7.64 19.70
N SER A 57 -4.15 8.34 19.43
CA SER A 57 -3.89 9.71 19.89
C SER A 57 -4.63 10.82 19.13
N ILE A 58 -5.61 10.47 18.30
CA ILE A 58 -6.33 11.41 17.41
C ILE A 58 -7.70 11.74 18.00
N ASN A 59 -8.18 12.95 17.73
CA ASN A 59 -9.45 13.43 18.25
C ASN A 59 -10.63 13.02 17.35
N ILE A 60 -10.68 11.75 16.95
CA ILE A 60 -11.73 11.19 16.10
C ILE A 60 -12.64 10.28 16.94
N PRO A 61 -13.97 10.51 16.95
CA PRO A 61 -14.91 9.68 17.68
C PRO A 61 -14.84 8.19 17.28
N HIS A 62 -14.92 7.29 18.28
CA HIS A 62 -14.79 5.84 18.05
C HIS A 62 -15.86 5.28 17.10
N ASP A 63 -17.09 5.77 17.16
CA ASP A 63 -18.17 5.38 16.26
C ASP A 63 -17.80 5.68 14.80
N ARG A 64 -17.13 6.80 14.55
CA ARG A 64 -16.63 7.16 13.22
C ARG A 64 -15.47 6.27 12.76
N LEU A 65 -14.53 5.94 13.65
CA LEU A 65 -13.48 4.96 13.36
C LEU A 65 -14.06 3.58 12.99
N ILE A 66 -15.10 3.15 13.71
CA ILE A 66 -15.83 1.91 13.40
C ILE A 66 -16.48 1.99 12.01
N CYS A 67 -17.11 3.12 11.66
CA CYS A 67 -17.65 3.33 10.32
C CYS A 67 -16.57 3.22 9.24
N TYR A 68 -15.38 3.79 9.45
CA TYR A 68 -14.27 3.66 8.51
C TYR A 68 -13.78 2.21 8.37
N LEU A 69 -13.78 1.42 9.43
CA LEU A 69 -13.41 0.00 9.35
C LEU A 69 -14.47 -0.83 8.61
N GLN A 70 -15.75 -0.55 8.86
CA GLN A 70 -16.82 -1.19 8.10
C GLN A 70 -16.69 -0.85 6.61
N ASN A 71 -16.51 0.43 6.28
CA ASN A 71 -16.31 0.88 4.91
C ASN A 71 -15.03 0.29 4.27
N TRP A 72 -13.96 0.07 5.06
CA TRP A 72 -12.78 -0.61 4.57
C TRP A 72 -13.14 -2.01 4.03
N VAL A 73 -13.84 -2.80 4.83
CA VAL A 73 -14.20 -4.18 4.49
C VAL A 73 -15.19 -4.23 3.32
N THR A 74 -16.16 -3.31 3.28
CA THR A 74 -17.26 -3.37 2.29
C THR A 74 -16.95 -2.68 0.97
N GLU A 75 -16.19 -1.58 0.98
CA GLU A 75 -16.05 -0.70 -0.18
C GLU A 75 -14.59 -0.52 -0.63
N CYS A 76 -13.64 -0.45 0.31
CA CYS A 76 -12.23 -0.17 -0.03
C CYS A 76 -11.47 -1.42 -0.46
N ALA A 77 -11.40 -2.42 0.42
CA ALA A 77 -10.62 -3.62 0.22
C ALA A 77 -10.98 -4.40 -1.05
N PRO A 78 -12.28 -4.57 -1.42
CA PRO A 78 -12.64 -5.20 -2.69
C PRO A 78 -12.04 -4.52 -3.93
N TYR A 79 -11.74 -3.23 -3.87
CA TYR A 79 -11.07 -2.51 -4.95
C TYR A 79 -9.55 -2.80 -4.99
N LEU A 80 -8.94 -3.06 -3.83
CA LEU A 80 -7.54 -3.45 -3.71
C LEU A 80 -7.33 -4.93 -4.10
N ASP A 81 -8.33 -5.78 -3.86
CA ASP A 81 -8.32 -7.23 -4.14
C ASP A 81 -8.69 -7.60 -5.59
N LYS A 82 -8.73 -6.66 -6.55
CA LYS A 82 -9.18 -6.94 -7.94
C LYS A 82 -8.46 -8.09 -8.65
N PHE A 83 -7.22 -8.38 -8.27
CA PHE A 83 -6.41 -9.49 -8.79
C PHE A 83 -6.03 -10.51 -7.72
N ASP A 84 -6.74 -10.48 -6.59
CA ASP A 84 -6.49 -11.31 -5.43
C ASP A 84 -7.76 -12.04 -5.00
N GLU A 85 -7.89 -13.28 -5.47
CA GLU A 85 -9.05 -14.13 -5.19
C GLU A 85 -9.15 -14.53 -3.70
N ASP A 86 -8.02 -14.55 -3.00
CA ASP A 86 -7.90 -14.86 -1.58
C ASP A 86 -8.26 -13.66 -0.68
N LYS A 87 -8.51 -12.49 -1.30
CA LYS A 87 -9.02 -11.28 -0.66
C LYS A 87 -8.18 -10.84 0.53
N HIS A 88 -6.87 -10.76 0.36
CA HIS A 88 -5.94 -10.45 1.43
C HIS A 88 -6.17 -9.06 2.02
N PHE A 89 -6.52 -8.04 1.21
CA PHE A 89 -6.84 -6.72 1.75
C PHE A 89 -8.15 -6.72 2.55
N GLN A 90 -9.14 -7.53 2.17
CA GLN A 90 -10.42 -7.60 2.85
C GLN A 90 -10.37 -8.45 4.14
N ILE A 91 -9.58 -9.53 4.14
CA ILE A 91 -9.59 -10.53 5.21
C ILE A 91 -8.34 -10.44 6.09
N HIS A 92 -7.15 -10.46 5.49
CA HIS A 92 -5.90 -10.60 6.23
C HIS A 92 -5.40 -9.28 6.79
N VAL A 93 -5.44 -8.21 5.97
CA VAL A 93 -4.94 -6.88 6.36
C VAL A 93 -5.64 -6.32 7.61
N PRO A 94 -6.97 -6.43 7.80
CA PRO A 94 -7.63 -6.00 9.03
C PRO A 94 -7.18 -6.78 10.28
N LEU A 95 -6.83 -8.05 10.14
CA LEU A 95 -6.30 -8.86 11.26
C LEU A 95 -4.89 -8.41 11.63
N MET A 96 -4.07 -8.06 10.65
CA MET A 96 -2.72 -7.54 10.87
C MET A 96 -2.75 -6.15 11.51
N ALA A 97 -3.69 -5.30 11.09
CA ALA A 97 -3.86 -3.95 11.62
C ALA A 97 -4.16 -3.91 13.11
N GLN A 98 -4.69 -4.99 13.70
CA GLN A 98 -4.88 -5.12 15.15
C GLN A 98 -3.58 -4.96 15.94
N LYS A 99 -2.44 -5.30 15.33
CA LYS A 99 -1.12 -5.27 15.97
C LYS A 99 -0.17 -4.27 15.32
N SER A 100 -0.61 -3.59 14.26
CA SER A 100 0.20 -2.62 13.53
C SER A 100 -0.57 -1.30 13.46
N PRO A 101 -0.34 -0.39 14.42
CA PRO A 101 -1.00 0.92 14.44
C PRO A 101 -0.79 1.73 13.15
N ALA A 102 0.42 1.67 12.55
CA ALA A 102 0.68 2.33 11.28
C ALA A 102 -0.25 1.81 10.17
N LEU A 103 -0.42 0.49 10.07
CA LEU A 103 -1.30 -0.14 9.08
C LEU A 103 -2.77 0.21 9.36
N LEU A 104 -3.19 0.21 10.63
CA LEU A 104 -4.54 0.60 11.03
C LEU A 104 -4.85 2.03 10.58
N TYR A 105 -3.95 2.98 10.84
CA TYR A 105 -4.15 4.37 10.41
C TYR A 105 -4.15 4.52 8.89
N ALA A 106 -3.29 3.82 8.16
CA ALA A 106 -3.32 3.83 6.69
C ALA A 106 -4.68 3.34 6.14
N MET A 107 -5.22 2.26 6.69
CA MET A 107 -6.54 1.74 6.31
C MET A 107 -7.66 2.74 6.59
N LEU A 108 -7.64 3.33 7.79
CA LEU A 108 -8.64 4.32 8.22
C LEU A 108 -8.55 5.59 7.36
N ALA A 109 -7.34 6.09 7.07
CA ALA A 109 -7.10 7.24 6.21
C ALA A 109 -7.66 7.01 4.80
N PHE A 110 -7.36 5.84 4.21
CA PHE A 110 -7.89 5.43 2.91
C PHE A 110 -9.42 5.37 2.93
N SER A 111 -9.99 4.73 3.94
CA SER A 111 -11.44 4.56 4.05
C SER A 111 -12.17 5.89 4.25
N SER A 112 -11.67 6.73 5.15
CA SER A 112 -12.20 8.07 5.38
C SER A 112 -12.21 8.88 4.09
N ARG A 113 -11.08 8.89 3.36
CA ARG A 113 -10.98 9.61 2.10
C ARG A 113 -11.91 9.08 1.01
N GLN A 114 -12.10 7.77 0.95
CA GLN A 114 -13.03 7.16 0.00
C GLN A 114 -14.47 7.60 0.28
N MET A 115 -14.86 7.70 1.56
CA MET A 115 -16.17 8.21 1.96
C MET A 115 -16.33 9.70 1.69
N GLU A 116 -15.33 10.52 2.00
CA GLU A 116 -15.29 11.97 1.69
C GLU A 116 -15.51 12.22 0.19
N ARG A 117 -14.78 11.48 -0.66
CA ARG A 117 -14.92 11.59 -2.12
C ARG A 117 -16.29 11.17 -2.66
N ARG A 118 -17.04 10.36 -1.90
CA ARG A 118 -18.42 9.97 -2.21
C ARG A 118 -19.46 10.91 -1.60
N GLY A 119 -19.05 11.92 -0.84
CA GLY A 119 -19.95 12.83 -0.13
C GLY A 119 -20.72 12.14 1.00
N LEU A 120 -20.14 11.09 1.60
CA LEU A 120 -20.76 10.31 2.68
C LEU A 120 -20.39 10.82 4.08
N THR A 121 -19.46 11.76 4.18
CA THR A 121 -19.08 12.42 5.43
C THR A 121 -19.64 13.85 5.45
N GLN A 122 -20.16 14.28 6.61
CA GLN A 122 -20.81 15.60 6.74
C GLN A 122 -19.87 16.68 7.27
N GLU A 123 -18.85 16.32 8.07
CA GLU A 123 -17.97 17.26 8.75
C GLU A 123 -16.58 16.65 8.98
N GLY A 124 -15.52 17.41 8.64
CA GLY A 124 -14.13 17.05 8.94
C GLY A 124 -13.38 16.32 7.83
N CYS A 125 -12.08 16.63 7.72
CA CYS A 125 -11.09 15.97 6.86
C CYS A 125 -10.24 15.02 7.73
N ASP A 126 -10.92 14.03 8.30
CA ASP A 126 -10.33 13.04 9.22
C ASP A 126 -9.23 12.24 8.53
N SER A 127 -9.36 12.05 7.21
CA SER A 127 -8.43 11.29 6.40
C SER A 127 -6.99 11.84 6.45
N LEU A 128 -6.82 13.16 6.56
CA LEU A 128 -5.50 13.79 6.59
C LEU A 128 -4.82 13.67 7.97
N GLU A 129 -5.58 13.71 9.06
CA GLU A 129 -5.06 13.43 10.42
C GLU A 129 -4.65 11.96 10.56
N LEU A 130 -5.48 11.05 10.06
CA LEU A 130 -5.16 9.61 10.00
C LEU A 130 -3.94 9.33 9.12
N TYR A 131 -3.80 10.03 7.99
CA TYR A 131 -2.65 9.91 7.11
C TYR A 131 -1.35 10.31 7.82
N GLN A 132 -1.36 11.45 8.50
CA GLN A 132 -0.22 11.95 9.28
C GLN A 132 0.22 10.94 10.35
N GLU A 133 -0.71 10.38 11.13
CA GLU A 133 -0.35 9.40 12.16
C GLU A 133 0.20 8.10 11.56
N SER A 134 -0.29 7.68 10.41
CA SER A 134 0.29 6.54 9.69
C SER A 134 1.75 6.80 9.28
N ILE A 135 2.06 7.99 8.75
CA ILE A 135 3.44 8.36 8.35
C ILE A 135 4.37 8.37 9.57
N ARG A 136 3.93 9.00 10.66
CA ARG A 136 4.70 9.12 11.91
C ARG A 136 5.15 7.75 12.44
N LEU A 137 4.29 6.74 12.29
CA LEU A 137 4.54 5.37 12.76
C LEU A 137 5.22 4.47 11.73
N LEU A 138 5.30 4.90 10.47
CA LEU A 138 5.97 4.16 9.40
C LEU A 138 7.49 4.11 9.62
N SER A 139 8.10 5.22 10.05
CA SER A 139 9.54 5.32 10.30
C SER A 139 10.06 4.28 11.32
N PRO A 140 9.54 4.20 12.56
CA PRO A 140 9.99 3.20 13.52
C PRO A 140 9.72 1.76 13.04
N GLY A 141 8.62 1.51 12.33
CA GLY A 141 8.34 0.20 11.75
C GLY A 141 9.36 -0.22 10.69
N LEU A 142 9.81 0.71 9.84
CA LEU A 142 10.86 0.44 8.86
C LEU A 142 12.21 0.14 9.54
N GLN A 143 12.56 0.87 10.60
CA GLN A 143 13.77 0.59 11.39
C GLN A 143 13.72 -0.80 12.05
N ALA A 144 12.54 -1.22 12.49
CA ALA A 144 12.29 -2.54 13.05
C ALA A 144 12.22 -3.65 11.99
N LYS A 145 12.36 -3.33 10.69
CA LYS A 145 12.20 -4.25 9.57
C LYS A 145 10.85 -4.96 9.56
N ASP A 146 9.79 -4.29 10.05
CA ASP A 146 8.45 -4.87 10.09
C ASP A 146 7.91 -5.06 8.65
N PRO A 147 7.61 -6.29 8.21
CA PRO A 147 7.06 -6.55 6.88
C PRO A 147 5.71 -5.88 6.63
N ASN A 148 4.98 -5.49 7.69
CA ASN A 148 3.73 -4.73 7.55
C ASN A 148 3.96 -3.38 6.87
N MET A 149 5.17 -2.81 6.94
CA MET A 149 5.44 -1.48 6.38
C MET A 149 5.33 -1.44 4.86
N LEU A 150 5.58 -2.56 4.16
CA LEU A 150 5.33 -2.65 2.72
C LEU A 150 3.83 -2.53 2.42
N VAL A 151 2.98 -3.19 3.21
CA VAL A 151 1.52 -3.13 3.07
C VAL A 151 1.02 -1.72 3.37
N THR A 152 1.49 -1.13 4.48
CA THR A 152 1.17 0.25 4.88
C THR A 152 1.56 1.25 3.79
N ALA A 153 2.80 1.19 3.30
CA ALA A 153 3.29 2.08 2.24
C ALA A 153 2.46 1.94 0.95
N CYS A 154 2.08 0.71 0.57
CA CYS A 154 1.23 0.48 -0.59
C CYS A 154 -0.15 1.11 -0.43
N ILE A 155 -0.81 0.95 0.73
CA ILE A 155 -2.12 1.57 1.00
C ILE A 155 -2.01 3.11 0.98
N LEU A 156 -0.95 3.67 1.55
CA LEU A 156 -0.68 5.11 1.53
C LEU A 156 -0.46 5.64 0.10
N ALA A 157 0.23 4.88 -0.76
CA ALA A 157 0.38 5.25 -2.16
C ALA A 157 -0.97 5.29 -2.91
N VAL A 158 -1.88 4.34 -2.66
CA VAL A 158 -3.24 4.38 -3.25
C VAL A 158 -4.01 5.58 -2.69
N PHE A 159 -3.86 5.88 -1.39
CA PHE A 159 -4.46 7.06 -0.78
C PHE A 159 -3.99 8.36 -1.44
N GLU A 160 -2.68 8.52 -1.67
CA GLU A 160 -2.13 9.71 -2.33
C GLU A 160 -2.67 9.89 -3.76
N LEU A 161 -2.69 8.81 -4.55
CA LEU A 161 -3.23 8.80 -5.92
C LEU A 161 -4.74 9.12 -5.96
N MET A 162 -5.48 8.68 -4.94
CA MET A 162 -6.90 9.00 -4.80
C MET A 162 -7.12 10.47 -4.40
N SER A 163 -6.18 11.09 -3.69
CA SER A 163 -6.32 12.41 -3.05
C SER A 163 -5.75 13.57 -3.84
N GLY A 164 -4.56 13.43 -4.41
CA GLY A 164 -3.80 14.50 -5.09
C GLY A 164 -3.85 14.45 -6.62
N GLY A 165 -4.58 13.49 -7.20
CA GLY A 165 -4.64 13.25 -8.63
C GLY A 165 -3.45 12.44 -9.17
N SER A 166 -3.44 12.20 -10.48
CA SER A 166 -2.45 11.33 -11.14
C SER A 166 -1.19 12.04 -11.63
N LYS A 167 -1.08 13.37 -11.43
CA LYS A 167 0.12 14.13 -11.79
C LYS A 167 1.26 13.67 -10.88
N ASN A 168 2.43 13.38 -11.45
CA ASN A 168 3.59 12.85 -10.72
C ASN A 168 3.32 11.51 -10.01
N TRP A 169 2.45 10.65 -10.54
CA TRP A 169 2.11 9.34 -9.94
C TRP A 169 3.34 8.52 -9.55
N LYS A 170 4.44 8.62 -10.30
CA LYS A 170 5.72 7.95 -10.01
C LYS A 170 6.20 8.22 -8.60
N ARG A 171 6.04 9.46 -8.14
CA ARG A 171 6.47 9.90 -6.82
C ARG A 171 5.75 9.16 -5.69
N HIS A 172 4.47 8.88 -5.88
CA HIS A 172 3.65 8.19 -4.88
C HIS A 172 3.98 6.70 -4.78
N VAL A 173 4.53 6.12 -5.86
CA VAL A 173 4.76 4.67 -5.95
C VAL A 173 6.25 4.28 -5.85
N GLU A 174 7.20 5.19 -6.03
CA GLU A 174 8.63 4.87 -6.03
C GLU A 174 9.14 4.30 -4.70
N GLY A 175 8.62 4.76 -3.56
CA GLY A 175 9.00 4.19 -2.27
C GLY A 175 8.52 2.74 -2.11
N CYS A 176 7.34 2.41 -2.67
CA CYS A 176 6.88 1.03 -2.73
C CYS A 176 7.77 0.18 -3.63
N ALA A 177 8.16 0.70 -4.81
CA ALA A 177 9.07 0.03 -5.74
C ALA A 177 10.36 -0.42 -5.03
N SER A 178 10.99 0.50 -4.30
CA SER A 178 12.22 0.22 -3.56
C SER A 178 12.02 -0.75 -2.39
N LEU A 179 10.85 -0.74 -1.73
CA LEU A 179 10.52 -1.74 -0.71
C LEU A 179 10.29 -3.13 -1.31
N PHE A 180 9.65 -3.25 -2.48
CA PHE A 180 9.53 -4.52 -3.19
C PHE A 180 10.90 -5.11 -3.53
N GLU A 181 11.82 -4.28 -4.03
CA GLU A 181 13.19 -4.70 -4.29
C GLU A 181 13.92 -5.13 -3.02
N PHE A 182 13.78 -4.37 -1.94
CA PHE A 182 14.42 -4.67 -0.66
C PHE A 182 13.94 -5.99 -0.04
N PHE A 183 12.63 -6.22 -0.04
CA PHE A 183 12.03 -7.44 0.51
C PHE A 183 12.04 -8.63 -0.45
N GLY A 184 12.50 -8.44 -1.70
CA GLY A 184 12.50 -9.49 -2.72
C GLY A 184 11.10 -9.96 -3.11
N VAL A 185 10.14 -9.03 -3.17
CA VAL A 185 8.73 -9.33 -3.47
C VAL A 185 8.44 -9.03 -4.94
N ASP A 186 7.81 -9.99 -5.60
CA ASP A 186 7.42 -9.96 -7.02
C ASP A 186 5.97 -10.46 -7.20
N GLY A 187 5.49 -10.48 -8.46
CA GLY A 187 4.13 -10.91 -8.79
C GLY A 187 3.82 -12.39 -8.55
N PHE A 188 4.81 -13.18 -8.12
CA PHE A 188 4.70 -14.62 -7.89
C PHE A 188 5.02 -15.03 -6.45
N SER A 189 5.34 -14.10 -5.55
CA SER A 189 5.71 -14.36 -4.14
C SER A 189 4.65 -15.12 -3.33
N GLY A 190 3.42 -15.24 -3.83
CA GLY A 190 2.31 -15.88 -3.13
C GLY A 190 1.78 -15.06 -1.95
N GLY A 191 0.64 -15.50 -1.40
CA GLY A 191 -0.02 -14.89 -0.25
C GLY A 191 -0.17 -13.37 -0.35
N LEU A 192 -0.08 -12.72 0.81
CA LEU A 192 -0.19 -11.26 0.93
C LEU A 192 0.87 -10.48 0.14
N PRO A 193 2.18 -10.82 0.15
CA PRO A 193 3.18 -10.08 -0.64
C PRO A 193 2.82 -9.97 -2.12
N GLN A 194 2.33 -11.07 -2.71
CA GLN A 194 1.85 -11.05 -4.10
C GLN A 194 0.58 -10.20 -4.28
N ALA A 195 -0.38 -10.28 -3.36
CA ALA A 195 -1.58 -9.45 -3.42
C ALA A 195 -1.22 -7.95 -3.42
N VAL A 196 -0.30 -7.56 -2.53
CA VAL A 196 0.20 -6.18 -2.41
C VAL A 196 0.97 -5.77 -3.68
N PHE A 197 1.77 -6.67 -4.25
CA PHE A 197 2.44 -6.45 -5.53
C PHE A 197 1.46 -6.16 -6.67
N TRP A 198 0.39 -6.97 -6.83
CA TRP A 198 -0.58 -6.75 -7.90
C TRP A 198 -1.49 -5.55 -7.67
N CYS A 199 -1.67 -5.11 -6.42
CA CYS A 199 -2.25 -3.81 -6.12
C CYS A 199 -1.33 -2.67 -6.61
N TYR A 200 -0.04 -2.75 -6.32
CA TYR A 200 0.97 -1.80 -6.79
C TYR A 200 1.10 -1.74 -8.32
N ALA A 201 1.22 -2.89 -8.97
CA ALA A 201 1.36 -3.01 -10.42
C ALA A 201 0.22 -2.31 -11.17
N ARG A 202 -1.00 -2.33 -10.62
CA ARG A 202 -2.14 -1.57 -11.17
C ARG A 202 -1.94 -0.07 -11.10
N MET A 203 -1.47 0.46 -9.96
CA MET A 203 -1.23 1.89 -9.81
C MET A 203 -0.24 2.39 -10.84
N GLU A 204 0.86 1.66 -10.98
CA GLU A 204 1.94 1.97 -11.91
C GLU A 204 1.54 1.85 -13.38
N LEU A 205 0.85 0.76 -13.75
CA LEU A 205 0.36 0.57 -15.11
C LEU A 205 -0.66 1.65 -15.50
N CYS A 206 -1.59 1.98 -14.60
CA CYS A 206 -2.53 3.08 -14.83
C CYS A 206 -1.80 4.42 -15.01
N GLY A 207 -0.80 4.71 -14.17
CA GLY A 207 0.03 5.91 -14.31
C GLY A 207 0.73 5.99 -15.66
N ALA A 208 1.43 4.94 -16.06
CA ALA A 208 2.14 4.89 -17.35
C ALA A 208 1.20 5.05 -18.56
N ILE A 209 0.01 4.45 -18.51
CA ILE A 209 -1.01 4.60 -19.57
C ILE A 209 -1.52 6.04 -19.64
N ILE A 210 -1.81 6.67 -18.49
CA ILE A 210 -2.31 8.05 -18.43
C ILE A 210 -1.25 9.05 -18.93
N SER A 211 0.04 8.72 -18.79
CA SER A 211 1.15 9.52 -19.30
C SER A 211 1.35 9.42 -20.83
N ASP A 212 0.48 8.72 -21.56
CA ASP A 212 0.47 8.66 -23.04
C ASP A 212 1.84 8.31 -23.66
N GLY A 213 2.54 7.35 -23.04
CA GLY A 213 3.86 6.88 -23.50
C GLY A 213 5.04 7.80 -23.16
N THR A 214 4.83 8.90 -22.45
CA THR A 214 5.93 9.79 -22.02
C THR A 214 6.68 9.27 -20.78
N GLU A 215 6.10 8.30 -20.08
CA GLU A 215 6.67 7.73 -18.86
C GLU A 215 6.60 6.20 -18.88
N THR A 216 7.64 5.56 -18.33
CA THR A 216 7.71 4.10 -18.12
C THR A 216 7.43 3.71 -16.67
N THR A 217 7.32 2.41 -16.40
CA THR A 217 7.30 1.85 -15.05
C THR A 217 8.51 2.32 -14.23
N VAL A 218 8.28 2.69 -12.97
CA VAL A 218 9.26 2.91 -11.91
C VAL A 218 9.96 1.60 -11.53
N LEU A 219 9.22 0.53 -11.24
CA LEU A 219 9.79 -0.80 -11.05
C LEU A 219 9.97 -1.45 -12.43
N PRO A 220 11.21 -1.78 -12.86
CA PRO A 220 11.41 -2.38 -14.17
C PRO A 220 10.60 -3.68 -14.34
N LEU A 221 9.96 -3.85 -15.49
CA LEU A 221 9.12 -5.04 -15.78
C LEU A 221 9.86 -6.37 -15.58
N SER A 222 11.19 -6.39 -15.76
CA SER A 222 12.03 -7.57 -15.49
C SER A 222 12.05 -7.99 -14.03
N LYS A 223 11.65 -7.12 -13.09
CA LYS A 223 11.53 -7.39 -11.65
C LYS A 223 10.12 -7.77 -11.21
N TRP A 224 9.16 -7.80 -12.12
CA TRP A 224 7.77 -8.17 -11.80
C TRP A 224 7.56 -9.68 -11.70
N ALA A 225 8.52 -10.44 -12.20
CA ALA A 225 8.58 -11.89 -12.12
C ALA A 225 9.91 -12.32 -11.49
N PRO A 226 9.95 -13.52 -10.87
CA PRO A 226 11.19 -14.15 -10.46
C PRO A 226 12.24 -14.11 -11.56
N SER A 227 13.49 -13.85 -11.17
CA SER A 227 14.59 -13.83 -12.12
C SER A 227 14.68 -15.16 -12.87
N PRO A 228 14.84 -15.14 -14.20
CA PRO A 228 14.98 -16.37 -14.97
C PRO A 228 16.23 -17.14 -14.52
N PRO A 229 16.23 -18.48 -14.65
CA PRO A 229 17.44 -19.27 -14.41
C PRO A 229 18.62 -18.75 -15.26
N GLU A 230 19.82 -18.71 -14.68
CA GLU A 230 21.04 -18.22 -15.36
C GLU A 230 21.36 -18.95 -16.68
N SER A 231 20.81 -20.15 -16.86
CA SER A 231 20.92 -20.94 -18.09
C SER A 231 20.18 -20.34 -19.29
N LEU A 232 19.23 -19.42 -19.07
CA LEU A 232 18.50 -18.75 -20.15
C LEU A 232 19.27 -17.51 -20.60
N VAL A 233 19.73 -17.52 -21.84
CA VAL A 233 20.65 -16.49 -22.38
C VAL A 233 19.99 -15.58 -23.42
N SER A 234 18.88 -15.99 -24.05
CA SER A 234 18.18 -15.15 -25.03
C SER A 234 16.91 -14.49 -24.47
N SER A 235 16.58 -13.30 -24.97
CA SER A 235 15.34 -12.58 -24.60
C SER A 235 14.10 -13.44 -24.87
N GLU A 236 14.07 -14.17 -26.00
CA GLU A 236 12.94 -15.03 -26.37
C GLU A 236 12.74 -16.19 -25.37
N GLN A 237 13.83 -16.76 -24.87
CA GLN A 237 13.77 -17.80 -23.84
C GLN A 237 13.21 -17.26 -22.52
N ILE A 238 13.64 -16.06 -22.12
CA ILE A 238 13.17 -15.37 -20.91
C ILE A 238 11.68 -15.02 -21.05
N GLU A 239 11.27 -14.46 -22.18
CA GLU A 239 9.87 -14.13 -22.46
C GLU A 239 8.98 -15.38 -22.44
N ARG A 240 9.44 -16.49 -23.04
CA ARG A 240 8.73 -17.76 -22.99
C ARG A 240 8.62 -18.29 -21.56
N TYR A 241 9.71 -18.24 -20.78
CA TYR A 241 9.71 -18.64 -19.38
C TYR A 241 8.68 -17.87 -18.55
N VAL A 242 8.68 -16.54 -18.66
CA VAL A 242 7.70 -15.69 -17.97
C VAL A 242 6.27 -16.01 -18.43
N ARG A 243 6.05 -16.15 -19.74
CA ARG A 243 4.75 -16.52 -20.30
C ARG A 243 4.24 -17.85 -19.75
N ASP A 244 5.10 -18.86 -19.70
CA ASP A 244 4.75 -20.20 -19.21
C ASP A 244 4.38 -20.16 -17.72
N MET A 245 5.09 -19.35 -16.91
CA MET A 245 4.73 -19.15 -15.50
C MET A 245 3.33 -18.54 -15.33
N PHE A 246 3.01 -17.49 -16.08
CA PHE A 246 1.66 -16.90 -16.06
C PHE A 246 0.61 -17.92 -16.49
N HIS A 247 0.91 -18.71 -17.53
CA HIS A 247 0.01 -19.76 -18.03
C HIS A 247 -0.19 -20.89 -17.01
N GLU A 248 0.85 -21.32 -16.32
CA GLU A 248 0.73 -22.37 -15.31
C GLU A 248 -0.09 -21.89 -14.11
N ARG A 249 0.17 -20.66 -13.66
CA ARG A 249 -0.53 -20.09 -12.52
C ARG A 249 -2.01 -19.82 -12.80
N SER A 250 -2.37 -19.50 -14.05
CA SER A 250 -3.78 -19.39 -14.45
C SER A 250 -4.48 -20.75 -14.55
N ARG A 251 -3.75 -21.83 -14.86
CA ARG A 251 -4.31 -23.20 -14.96
C ARG A 251 -4.47 -23.93 -13.63
N ARG A 252 -3.63 -23.65 -12.63
CA ARG A 252 -3.76 -24.24 -11.28
C ARG A 252 -5.00 -23.76 -10.51
N ARG A 253 -5.84 -22.91 -11.14
CA ARG A 253 -7.05 -22.30 -10.58
C ARG A 253 -8.36 -22.84 -11.17
N VAL A 254 -8.34 -24.04 -11.77
CA VAL A 254 -9.53 -24.83 -12.15
C VAL A 254 -9.65 -26.05 -11.24
#